data_AF-A0A961QMJ5-F1
#
_entry.id   AF-A0A961QMJ5-F1
#
_cell.length_a   1.000
_cell.length_b   1.000
_cell.length_c   1.000
_cell.angle_alpha   90.00
_cell.angle_beta   90.00
_cell.angle_gamma   90.00
#
_symmetry.space_group_name_H-M   'P 1'
#
loop_
_entity.id
_entity.type
_entity.pdbx_description
1 polymer ?
#
loop_
_entity_poly.entity_id
_entity_poly.type
_entity_poly.pdbx_seq_one_letter_code
_entity_poly.pdbx_strand_id
1 'polypeptide(L)'
;MQRTTRIERRKRGFFGWVFLLLFWGFQIFMVWSLVAGLANVGTSAAALQTEAERAGAAIGATLGVGIILSIWAAGSIILGLLMFATRGSKIIIEER
;
A
#
# COMPACT_ATOMS: atom_id res chain seq x y z
N MET A 1 -11.16 -0.89 -49.62
CA MET A 1 -11.49 -0.67 -48.19
C MET A 1 -10.21 -0.30 -47.45
N GLN A 2 -10.05 0.95 -47.05
CA GLN A 2 -8.92 1.36 -46.20
C GLN A 2 -9.28 1.08 -44.74
N ARG A 3 -8.41 0.33 -44.05
CA ARG A 3 -8.62 -0.08 -42.66
C ARG A 3 -7.88 0.91 -41.76
N THR A 4 -8.61 1.74 -41.02
CA THR A 4 -8.03 2.59 -39.98
C THR A 4 -7.82 1.78 -38.71
N THR A 5 -6.60 1.78 -38.18
CA THR A 5 -6.24 1.06 -36.94
C THR A 5 -6.01 2.09 -35.84
N ARG A 6 -6.92 2.14 -34.85
CA ARG A 6 -6.83 3.07 -33.72
C ARG A 6 -6.03 2.42 -32.58
N ILE A 7 -4.81 2.91 -32.34
CA ILE A 7 -3.96 2.40 -31.25
C ILE A 7 -4.09 3.35 -30.04
N GLU A 8 -4.77 2.90 -28.98
CA GLU A 8 -4.79 3.62 -27.68
C GLU A 8 -3.53 3.24 -26.87
N ARG A 9 -2.56 4.16 -26.75
CA ARG A 9 -1.41 3.98 -25.84
C ARG A 9 -1.54 4.93 -24.64
N ARG A 10 -1.57 4.38 -23.43
CA ARG A 10 -1.42 5.17 -22.19
C ARG A 10 0.04 5.13 -21.74
N LYS A 11 0.80 6.19 -22.04
CA LYS A 11 2.14 6.39 -21.44
C LYS A 11 1.97 7.18 -20.14
N ARG A 12 2.36 6.59 -19.01
CA ARG A 12 2.52 7.33 -17.75
C ARG A 12 3.70 8.30 -17.87
N GLY A 13 3.53 9.55 -17.45
CA GLY A 13 4.63 10.52 -17.35
C GLY A 13 5.53 10.25 -16.15
N PHE A 14 6.64 11.01 -16.04
CA PHE A 14 7.61 10.90 -14.94
C PHE A 14 6.96 10.96 -13.55
N PHE A 15 6.12 11.97 -13.29
CA PHE A 15 5.39 12.12 -12.04
C PHE A 15 4.48 10.92 -11.73
N GLY A 16 3.81 10.36 -12.74
CA GLY A 16 2.96 9.17 -12.56
C GLY A 16 3.75 7.91 -12.22
N TRP A 17 5.03 7.84 -12.57
CA TRP A 17 5.92 6.75 -12.19
C TRP A 17 6.43 6.92 -10.75
N VAL A 18 6.75 8.14 -10.34
CA VAL A 18 7.14 8.48 -8.95
C VAL A 18 6.03 8.11 -7.97
N PHE A 19 4.78 8.53 -8.21
CA PHE A 19 3.66 8.19 -7.33
C PHE A 19 3.33 6.69 -7.33
N LEU A 20 3.55 5.99 -8.43
CA LEU A 20 3.40 4.54 -8.47
C LEU A 20 4.45 3.84 -7.60
N LEU A 21 5.72 4.28 -7.69
CA LEU A 21 6.78 3.76 -6.83
C LEU A 21 6.50 4.04 -5.36
N LEU A 22 6.09 5.27 -5.02
CA LEU A 22 5.71 5.64 -3.65
C LEU A 22 4.55 4.80 -3.13
N PHE A 23 3.51 4.57 -3.96
CA PHE A 23 2.38 3.74 -3.59
C PHE A 23 2.83 2.32 -3.27
N TRP A 24 3.56 1.67 -4.18
CA TRP A 24 4.03 0.29 -3.95
C TRP A 24 5.04 0.18 -2.81
N GLY A 25 5.94 1.16 -2.68
CA GLY A 25 6.88 1.25 -1.55
C GLY A 25 6.15 1.35 -0.22
N PHE A 26 5.11 2.18 -0.14
CA PHE A 26 4.25 2.28 1.04
C PHE A 26 3.54 0.95 1.32
N GLN A 27 2.96 0.28 0.31
CA GLN A 27 2.31 -1.02 0.51
C GLN A 27 3.27 -2.06 1.11
N ILE A 28 4.47 -2.18 0.55
CA ILE A 28 5.49 -3.12 1.03
C ILE A 28 5.93 -2.75 2.46
N PHE A 29 6.16 -1.47 2.72
CA PHE A 29 6.54 -0.99 4.04
C PHE A 29 5.47 -1.29 5.10
N MET A 30 4.19 -1.13 4.77
CA MET A 30 3.10 -1.40 5.70
C MET A 30 2.94 -2.90 5.97
N VAL A 31 3.06 -3.75 4.95
CA VAL A 31 3.10 -5.22 5.12
C VAL A 31 4.25 -5.60 6.04
N TRP A 32 5.46 -5.10 5.75
CA TRP A 32 6.64 -5.39 6.54
C TRP A 32 6.49 -4.93 8.00
N SER A 33 5.98 -3.73 8.22
CA SER A 33 5.74 -3.18 9.56
C SER A 33 4.75 -4.02 10.36
N LEU A 34 3.67 -4.50 9.73
CA LEU A 34 2.69 -5.37 10.39
C LEU A 34 3.31 -6.71 10.78
N VAL A 35 4.04 -7.35 9.86
CA VAL A 35 4.71 -8.63 10.10
C VAL A 35 5.78 -8.48 11.19
N ALA A 36 6.61 -7.44 11.12
CA ALA A 36 7.66 -7.19 12.11
C ALA A 36 7.07 -6.91 13.49
N GLY A 37 6.00 -6.12 13.57
CA GLY A 37 5.28 -5.86 14.82
C GLY A 37 4.71 -7.14 15.43
N LEU A 38 4.02 -7.96 14.62
CA LEU A 38 3.42 -9.20 15.10
C LEU A 38 4.48 -10.24 15.51
N ALA A 39 5.59 -10.33 14.79
CA ALA A 39 6.71 -11.19 15.14
C ALA A 39 7.31 -10.81 16.51
N ASN A 40 7.50 -9.51 16.77
CA ASN A 40 8.01 -9.01 18.05
C ASN A 40 7.05 -9.32 19.21
N VAL A 41 5.74 -9.12 19.00
CA VAL A 41 4.71 -9.51 19.98
C VAL A 41 4.80 -11.01 20.26
N GLY A 42 4.90 -11.85 19.23
CA GLY A 42 5.00 -13.30 19.38
C GLY A 42 6.21 -13.75 20.19
N THR A 43 7.38 -13.17 19.94
CA THR A 43 8.60 -13.48 20.72
C THR A 43 8.51 -13.00 22.16
N SER A 44 7.93 -11.82 22.38
CA SER A 44 7.79 -11.24 23.73
C SER A 44 6.72 -11.98 24.54
N ALA A 45 5.65 -12.46 23.88
CA ALA A 45 4.57 -13.17 24.52
C ALA A 45 5.01 -14.53 25.10
N ALA A 46 5.98 -15.19 24.49
CA ALA A 46 6.54 -16.45 24.97
C ALA A 46 7.28 -16.34 26.31
N ALA A 47 7.73 -15.13 26.69
CA ALA A 47 8.45 -14.89 27.93
C ALA A 47 7.55 -14.50 29.12
N LEU A 48 6.27 -14.19 28.89
CA LEU A 48 5.34 -13.69 29.90
C LEU A 48 4.96 -14.77 30.92
N GLN A 49 5.05 -14.46 32.21
CA GLN A 49 4.85 -15.42 33.30
C GLN A 49 3.47 -15.28 33.94
N THR A 50 2.87 -14.09 33.91
CA THR A 50 1.59 -13.81 34.58
C THR A 50 0.42 -13.64 33.61
N GLU A 51 -0.79 -13.93 34.08
CA GLU A 51 -2.02 -13.70 33.31
C GLU A 51 -2.25 -12.22 32.99
N ALA A 52 -1.92 -11.31 33.92
CA ALA A 52 -2.04 -9.87 33.72
C ALA A 52 -1.12 -9.38 32.59
N GLU A 53 0.12 -9.87 32.53
CA GLU A 53 1.08 -9.58 31.47
C GLU A 53 0.58 -10.07 30.10
N ARG A 54 0.03 -11.29 30.03
CA ARG A 54 -0.55 -11.85 28.79
C ARG A 54 -1.76 -11.05 28.30
N ALA A 55 -2.65 -10.66 29.21
CA ALA A 55 -3.80 -9.83 28.89
C ALA A 55 -3.35 -8.44 28.37
N GLY A 56 -2.38 -7.81 29.04
CA GLY A 56 -1.80 -6.54 28.62
C GLY A 56 -1.15 -6.63 27.23
N ALA A 57 -0.38 -7.69 26.97
CA ALA A 57 0.25 -7.92 25.67
C ALA A 57 -0.78 -8.13 24.55
N ALA A 58 -1.85 -8.90 24.80
CA ALA A 58 -2.92 -9.12 23.82
C ALA A 58 -3.67 -7.82 23.47
N ILE A 59 -4.00 -7.00 24.48
CA ILE A 59 -4.63 -5.70 24.27
C ILE A 59 -3.69 -4.77 23.50
N GLY A 60 -2.44 -4.66 23.94
CA GLY A 60 -1.43 -3.83 23.29
C GLY A 60 -1.18 -4.22 21.83
N ALA A 61 -1.11 -5.53 21.54
CA ALA A 61 -0.98 -6.05 20.19
C ALA A 61 -2.18 -5.69 19.32
N THR A 62 -3.40 -5.86 19.84
CA THR A 62 -4.64 -5.52 19.12
C THR A 62 -4.69 -4.04 18.78
N LEU A 63 -4.35 -3.16 19.74
CA LEU A 63 -4.27 -1.72 19.52
C LEU A 63 -3.19 -1.36 18.49
N GLY A 64 -1.99 -1.96 18.61
CA GLY A 64 -0.90 -1.76 17.67
C GLY A 64 -1.28 -2.13 16.24
N VAL A 65 -1.88 -3.31 16.05
CA VAL A 65 -2.41 -3.75 14.76
C VAL A 65 -3.49 -2.80 14.25
N GLY A 66 -4.43 -2.39 15.11
CA GLY A 66 -5.49 -1.46 14.74
C GLY A 66 -4.95 -0.11 14.23
N ILE A 67 -3.94 0.44 14.89
CA ILE A 67 -3.28 1.68 14.48
C ILE A 67 -2.58 1.50 13.12
N ILE A 68 -1.81 0.42 12.97
CA ILE A 68 -1.12 0.11 11.70
C ILE A 68 -2.12 0.01 10.56
N LEU A 69 -3.23 -0.74 10.73
CA LEU A 69 -4.26 -0.88 9.72
C LEU A 69 -4.95 0.44 9.39
N SER A 70 -5.18 1.29 10.39
CA SER A 70 -5.79 2.61 10.20
C SER A 70 -4.90 3.52 9.36
N ILE A 71 -3.60 3.58 9.69
CA ILE A 71 -2.59 4.31 8.92
C ILE A 71 -2.46 3.73 7.51
N TRP A 72 -2.49 2.41 7.38
CA TRP A 72 -2.40 1.72 6.10
C TRP A 72 -3.58 2.07 5.19
N ALA A 73 -4.80 2.01 5.71
CA ALA A 73 -5.99 2.38 4.97
C ALA A 73 -5.95 3.85 4.52
N ALA A 74 -5.69 4.78 5.45
CA ALA A 74 -5.61 6.21 5.15
C ALA A 74 -4.51 6.53 4.13
N GLY A 75 -3.30 6.01 4.33
CA GLY A 75 -2.17 6.21 3.41
C GLY A 75 -2.43 5.61 2.03
N SER A 76 -3.07 4.44 1.96
CA SER A 76 -3.45 3.80 0.69
C SER A 76 -4.48 4.62 -0.08
N ILE A 77 -5.45 5.22 0.61
CA ILE A 77 -6.44 6.10 -0.02
C ILE A 77 -5.74 7.34 -0.58
N ILE A 78 -4.93 8.03 0.23
CA ILE A 78 -4.24 9.26 -0.19
C ILE A 78 -3.30 8.99 -1.37
N LEU A 79 -2.39 8.01 -1.24
CA LEU A 79 -1.43 7.69 -2.30
C LEU A 79 -2.13 7.07 -3.53
N GLY A 80 -3.18 6.29 -3.34
CA GLY A 80 -3.98 5.72 -4.42
C GLY A 80 -4.68 6.78 -5.26
N LEU A 81 -5.23 7.80 -4.60
CA LEU A 81 -5.83 8.97 -5.28
C LEU A 81 -4.76 9.75 -6.06
N LEU A 82 -3.59 10.01 -5.46
CA LEU A 82 -2.48 10.68 -6.15
C LEU A 82 -1.96 9.88 -7.35
N MET A 83 -1.84 8.55 -7.21
CA MET A 83 -1.48 7.66 -8.30
C MET A 83 -2.51 7.67 -9.44
N PHE A 84 -3.81 7.74 -9.10
CA PHE A 84 -4.88 7.80 -10.08
C PHE A 84 -4.90 9.15 -10.82
N ALA A 85 -4.76 10.25 -10.08
CA ALA A 85 -4.71 11.60 -10.65
C ALA A 85 -3.54 11.78 -11.62
N THR A 86 -2.43 11.10 -11.39
CA THR A 86 -1.23 11.14 -12.25
C THR A 86 -1.22 10.08 -13.35
N ARG A 87 -2.33 9.37 -13.61
CA ARG A 87 -2.38 8.38 -14.70
C ARG A 87 -2.29 9.09 -16.05
N GLY A 88 -1.37 8.62 -16.90
CA GLY A 88 -1.09 9.23 -18.21
C GLY A 88 -2.31 9.32 -19.14
N SER A 89 -2.37 10.40 -19.90
CA SER A 89 -3.45 10.67 -20.87
C SER A 89 -3.47 9.61 -21.98
N LYS A 90 -4.65 9.37 -22.57
CA LYS A 90 -4.82 8.48 -23.71
C LYS A 90 -4.22 9.16 -24.95
N ILE A 91 -3.20 8.57 -25.56
CA ILE A 91 -2.71 8.99 -26.86
C ILE A 91 -3.47 8.16 -27.90
N ILE A 92 -4.22 8.83 -28.76
CA ILE A 92 -4.90 8.22 -29.92
C ILE A 92 -3.98 8.45 -31.10
N ILE A 93 -3.43 7.37 -31.65
CA ILE A 93 -2.62 7.42 -32.88
C ILE A 93 -3.54 6.95 -34.01
N GLU A 94 -3.82 7.83 -34.95
CA GLU A 94 -4.50 7.52 -36.20
C GLU A 94 -3.43 7.34 -37.28
N GLU A 95 -3.13 6.09 -37.63
CA GLU A 95 -2.37 5.78 -38.85
C GLU A 95 -3.36 5.74 -40.04
N ARG A 96 -3.05 6.54 -41.07
CA ARG A 96 -3.81 6.63 -42.32
C ARG A 96 -3.09 5.88 -43.43
#